data_AF-A0AAW2J6Y0-F1
#
_entry.id   AF-A0AAW2J6Y0-F1
#
_cell.length_a   1.000
_cell.length_b   1.000
_cell.length_c   1.000
_cell.angle_alpha   90.00
_cell.angle_beta   90.00
_cell.angle_gamma   90.00
#
_symmetry.space_group_name_H-M   'P 1'
#
loop_
_entity.id
_entity.type
_entity.pdbx_description
1 polymer ?
#
loop_
_entity_poly.entity_id
_entity_poly.type
_entity_poly.pdbx_seq_one_letter_code
_entity_poly.pdbx_strand_id
1 'polypeptide(L)'
;MLRLRALRPTNEKIAKVQLHPTHPWLVTADASDHVSVWNWEHRQVIYELKAGGVDQRRLLGAKLEKLAEGEAEPRGKRAEALRGGSVKQVSFYDDDVHYWKLWHNRSAAAEAPSAVNDITCPFSSPAPSTKGRHFLVICCENKAIFLDLVTMRGRDVPKQELDNNLFYGKSWLHL
;
A
#
# COMPACT_ATOMS: atom_id res chain seq x y z
N MET A 1 8.00 -3.41 31.62
CA MET A 1 9.01 -3.76 30.59
C MET A 1 8.28 -4.31 29.38
N LEU A 2 8.28 -3.60 28.25
CA LEU A 2 7.81 -4.16 26.98
C LEU A 2 8.79 -5.26 26.57
N ARG A 3 8.31 -6.50 26.43
CA ARG A 3 9.13 -7.62 25.94
C ARG A 3 8.86 -7.82 24.46
N LEU A 4 9.90 -7.75 23.65
CA LEU A 4 9.82 -8.10 22.24
C LEU A 4 9.50 -9.61 22.12
N ARG A 5 8.32 -9.96 21.63
CA ARG A 5 7.79 -11.35 21.66
C ARG A 5 8.11 -12.18 20.42
N ALA A 6 8.41 -11.54 19.29
CA ALA A 6 8.69 -12.21 18.03
C ALA A 6 9.52 -11.31 17.09
N LEU A 7 10.44 -11.92 16.36
CA LEU A 7 11.22 -11.32 15.30
C LEU A 7 11.23 -12.28 14.12
N ARG A 8 11.12 -11.74 12.90
CA ARG A 8 11.34 -12.49 11.67
C ARG A 8 12.64 -12.00 11.02
N PRO A 9 13.62 -12.88 10.77
CA PRO A 9 14.84 -12.48 10.07
C PRO A 9 14.54 -12.12 8.61
N THR A 10 15.31 -11.18 8.07
CA THR A 10 15.33 -10.83 6.64
C THR A 10 16.73 -10.97 6.08
N ASN A 11 16.82 -11.23 4.78
CA ASN A 11 18.10 -11.43 4.10
C ASN A 11 18.85 -10.11 3.88
N GLU A 12 18.10 -9.01 3.80
CA GLU A 12 18.62 -7.68 3.49
C GLU A 12 18.18 -6.67 4.54
N LYS A 13 18.84 -5.50 4.53
CA LYS A 13 18.52 -4.39 5.42
C LYS A 13 17.07 -3.94 5.20
N ILE A 14 16.28 -3.90 6.27
CA ILE A 14 14.94 -3.30 6.25
C ILE A 14 15.05 -1.80 5.95
N ALA A 15 14.44 -1.38 4.85
CA ALA A 15 14.44 0.00 4.38
C ALA A 15 13.14 0.74 4.72
N LYS A 16 12.03 0.02 4.85
CA LYS A 16 10.70 0.54 5.21
C LYS A 16 9.98 -0.42 6.15
N VAL A 17 9.20 0.13 7.07
CA VAL A 17 8.43 -0.64 8.05
C VAL A 17 7.16 0.12 8.41
N GLN A 18 6.04 -0.57 8.55
CA GLN A 18 4.81 0.01 9.08
C GLN A 18 4.00 -1.04 9.85
N LEU A 19 3.38 -0.62 10.94
CA LEU A 19 2.47 -1.43 11.75
C LEU A 19 1.03 -1.08 11.39
N HIS A 20 0.18 -2.09 11.31
CA HIS A 20 -1.25 -1.89 11.26
C HIS A 20 -1.76 -1.42 12.64
N PRO A 21 -2.68 -0.44 12.72
CA PRO A 21 -3.12 0.11 14.01
C PRO A 21 -4.02 -0.82 14.84
N THR A 22 -4.86 -1.65 14.19
CA THR A 22 -5.80 -2.56 14.87
C THR A 22 -5.42 -4.05 14.75
N HIS A 23 -4.85 -4.47 13.63
CA HIS A 23 -4.37 -5.84 13.42
C HIS A 23 -2.92 -6.06 13.86
N PRO A 24 -2.55 -7.30 14.26
CA PRO A 24 -1.18 -7.64 14.63
C PRO A 24 -0.28 -7.85 13.40
N TRP A 25 -0.36 -6.95 12.42
CA TRP A 25 0.30 -7.07 11.11
C TRP A 25 1.37 -6.02 10.90
N LEU A 26 2.53 -6.48 10.46
CA LEU A 26 3.70 -5.69 10.14
C LEU A 26 3.99 -5.82 8.65
N VAL A 27 4.10 -4.71 7.94
CA VAL A 27 4.68 -4.69 6.60
C VAL A 27 6.12 -4.22 6.67
N THR A 28 7.01 -4.93 5.98
CA THR A 28 8.40 -4.53 5.77
C THR A 28 8.72 -4.49 4.29
N ALA A 29 9.61 -3.58 3.89
CA ALA A 29 10.31 -3.63 2.62
C ALA A 29 11.82 -3.55 2.88
N ASP A 30 12.58 -4.46 2.28
CA ASP A 30 14.04 -4.46 2.39
C ASP A 30 14.73 -3.72 1.23
N ALA A 31 16.05 -3.55 1.34
CA ALA A 31 16.88 -2.87 0.33
C ALA A 31 16.89 -3.56 -1.03
N SER A 32 16.37 -4.79 -1.13
CA SER A 32 16.21 -5.50 -2.38
C SER A 32 14.80 -5.35 -2.97
N ASP A 33 13.95 -4.49 -2.42
CA ASP A 33 12.56 -4.31 -2.84
C ASP A 33 11.67 -5.55 -2.58
N HIS A 34 12.08 -6.43 -1.65
CA HIS A 34 11.22 -7.51 -1.18
C HIS A 34 10.29 -6.98 -0.09
N VAL A 35 8.99 -7.14 -0.31
CA VAL A 35 7.94 -6.70 0.61
C VAL A 35 7.30 -7.91 1.26
N SER A 36 7.17 -7.88 2.59
CA SER A 36 6.50 -8.93 3.35
C SER A 36 5.50 -8.37 4.34
N VAL A 37 4.33 -9.01 4.43
CA VAL A 37 3.30 -8.76 5.43
C VAL A 37 3.31 -9.92 6.41
N TRP A 38 3.57 -9.63 7.68
CA TRP A 38 3.76 -10.62 8.73
C TRP A 38 2.79 -10.40 9.87
N ASN A 39 2.05 -11.43 10.23
CA ASN A 39 1.26 -11.51 11.45
C ASN A 39 2.18 -11.97 12.59
N TRP A 40 2.53 -11.07 13.52
CA TRP A 40 3.43 -11.40 14.63
C TRP A 40 2.77 -12.21 15.74
N GLU A 41 1.45 -12.14 15.87
CA GLU A 41 0.69 -12.90 16.86
C GLU A 41 0.69 -14.39 16.52
N HIS A 42 0.45 -14.72 15.25
CA HIS A 42 0.47 -16.10 14.77
C HIS A 42 1.81 -16.53 14.19
N ARG A 43 2.81 -15.62 14.15
CA ARG A 43 4.12 -15.84 13.53
C ARG A 43 4.02 -16.31 12.07
N GLN A 44 3.04 -15.79 11.34
CA GLN A 44 2.71 -16.23 9.99
C GLN A 44 2.94 -15.12 8.98
N VAL A 45 3.47 -15.50 7.82
CA VAL A 45 3.58 -14.61 6.68
C VAL A 45 2.24 -14.61 5.95
N ILE A 46 1.61 -13.44 5.88
CA ILE A 46 0.33 -13.25 5.18
C ILE A 46 0.59 -13.13 3.69
N TYR A 47 1.59 -12.34 3.30
CA TYR A 47 1.89 -12.07 1.89
C TYR A 47 3.35 -11.71 1.68
N GLU A 48 3.91 -12.09 0.53
CA GLU A 48 5.24 -11.67 0.07
C GLU A 48 5.24 -11.39 -1.42
N LEU A 49 6.03 -10.39 -1.82
CA LEU A 49 6.34 -10.16 -3.22
C LEU A 49 7.66 -9.44 -3.42
N LYS A 50 8.23 -9.58 -4.62
CA LYS A 50 9.34 -8.76 -5.09
C LYS A 50 8.80 -7.58 -5.90
N ALA A 51 8.67 -6.42 -5.28
CA ALA A 51 7.98 -5.27 -5.86
C ALA A 51 8.82 -4.53 -6.92
N GLY A 52 10.15 -4.52 -6.75
CA GLY A 52 11.03 -3.77 -7.65
C GLY A 52 11.26 -4.39 -9.03
N GLY A 53 10.90 -5.67 -9.19
CA GLY A 53 11.00 -6.39 -10.46
C GLY A 53 9.74 -6.33 -11.33
N VAL A 54 9.79 -7.02 -12.47
CA VAL A 54 8.58 -7.44 -13.20
C VAL A 54 8.17 -8.78 -12.64
N ASP A 55 7.05 -8.84 -11.92
CA ASP A 55 6.47 -10.13 -11.53
C ASP A 55 5.84 -10.78 -12.78
N GLN A 56 6.52 -11.79 -13.33
CA GLN A 56 6.07 -12.49 -14.54
C GLN A 56 4.67 -13.10 -14.37
N ARG A 57 4.29 -13.55 -13.17
CA ARG A 57 2.96 -14.13 -12.93
C ARG A 57 1.87 -13.07 -13.07
N ARG A 58 2.12 -11.87 -12.56
CA ARG A 58 1.19 -10.74 -12.68
C ARG A 58 1.18 -10.14 -14.08
N LEU A 59 2.32 -10.11 -14.76
CA LEU A 59 2.40 -9.72 -16.17
C LEU A 59 1.53 -10.64 -17.04
N LEU A 60 1.60 -11.96 -16.81
CA LEU A 60 0.77 -12.94 -17.49
C LEU A 60 -0.72 -12.77 -17.13
N GLY A 61 -1.05 -12.54 -15.87
CA GLY A 61 -2.42 -12.26 -15.42
C GLY A 61 -3.02 -11.03 -16.11
N ALA A 62 -2.29 -9.92 -16.13
CA ALA A 62 -2.70 -8.70 -16.82
C ALA A 62 -2.84 -8.90 -18.35
N LYS A 63 -1.97 -9.72 -18.95
CA LYS A 63 -2.09 -10.06 -20.38
C LYS A 63 -3.32 -10.92 -20.66
N LEU A 64 -3.61 -11.90 -19.81
CA LEU A 64 -4.81 -12.74 -19.90
C LEU A 64 -6.09 -11.93 -19.72
N GLU A 65 -6.12 -10.99 -18.78
CA GLU A 65 -7.26 -10.09 -18.54
C GLU A 65 -7.51 -9.19 -19.76
N LYS A 66 -6.46 -8.59 -20.33
CA LYS A 66 -6.58 -7.78 -21.56
C LYS A 66 -7.00 -8.58 -22.79
N LEU A 67 -6.56 -9.83 -22.91
CA LEU A 67 -7.02 -10.72 -23.96
C LEU A 67 -8.52 -11.05 -23.80
N ALA A 68 -9.02 -11.15 -22.57
CA ALA A 68 -10.43 -11.32 -22.30
C ALA A 68 -11.26 -10.04 -22.61
N GLU A 69 -10.65 -8.86 -22.45
CA GLU A 69 -11.27 -7.55 -22.75
C GLU A 69 -11.25 -7.17 -24.24
N GLY A 70 -10.54 -7.93 -25.09
CA GLY A 70 -10.55 -7.74 -26.56
C GLY A 70 -9.64 -6.62 -27.09
N GLU A 71 -8.73 -6.07 -26.28
CA GLU A 71 -7.77 -5.04 -26.72
C GLU A 71 -6.52 -5.64 -27.41
N ALA A 72 -6.15 -5.12 -28.58
CA ALA A 72 -4.92 -5.49 -29.29
C ALA A 72 -3.69 -4.69 -28.79
N GLU A 73 -2.55 -5.38 -28.66
CA GLU A 73 -1.28 -4.92 -28.07
C GLU A 73 -0.78 -3.53 -28.56
N PRO A 74 -0.52 -2.56 -27.66
CA PRO A 74 0.35 -1.44 -27.99
C PRO A 74 1.83 -1.82 -27.77
N ARG A 75 2.60 -1.77 -28.86
CA ARG A 75 4.04 -2.07 -28.95
C ARG A 75 4.89 -1.40 -27.84
N GLY A 76 5.72 -2.20 -27.19
CA GLY A 76 7.07 -1.84 -26.71
C GLY A 76 7.21 -0.98 -25.45
N LYS A 77 6.43 0.10 -25.30
CA LYS A 77 6.70 1.12 -24.25
C LYS A 77 6.10 0.81 -22.87
N ARG A 78 5.08 -0.06 -22.78
CA ARG A 78 4.38 -0.37 -21.51
C ARG A 78 5.09 -1.40 -20.63
N ALA A 79 5.91 -2.28 -21.20
CA ALA A 79 6.62 -3.32 -20.46
C ALA A 79 7.66 -2.75 -19.47
N GLU A 80 8.27 -1.61 -19.81
CA GLU A 80 9.19 -0.88 -18.91
C GLU A 80 8.44 -0.19 -17.77
N ALA A 81 7.23 0.35 -18.02
CA ALA A 81 6.39 0.96 -16.97
C ALA A 81 5.90 -0.05 -15.91
N LEU A 82 5.95 -1.34 -16.23
CA LEU A 82 5.64 -2.43 -15.29
C LEU A 82 6.84 -2.86 -14.43
N ARG A 83 8.08 -2.43 -14.76
CA ARG A 83 9.24 -2.55 -13.87
C ARG A 83 9.04 -1.57 -12.72
N GLY A 84 8.66 -2.08 -11.55
CA GLY A 84 8.33 -1.23 -10.40
C GLY A 84 9.44 -0.27 -10.02
N GLY A 85 10.71 -0.64 -10.23
CA GLY A 85 11.84 0.10 -9.69
C GLY A 85 11.84 0.05 -8.16
N SER A 86 12.69 0.82 -7.50
CA SER A 86 12.87 0.63 -6.06
C SER A 86 11.61 0.99 -5.25
N VAL A 87 11.32 0.23 -4.18
CA VAL A 87 10.21 0.52 -3.25
C VAL A 87 10.53 1.78 -2.46
N LYS A 88 9.70 2.81 -2.62
CA LYS A 88 9.82 4.08 -1.91
C LYS A 88 8.99 4.11 -0.65
N GLN A 89 7.82 3.46 -0.64
CA GLN A 89 6.90 3.48 0.49
C GLN A 89 6.04 2.22 0.54
N VAL A 90 5.66 1.83 1.75
CA VAL A 90 4.61 0.83 2.02
C VAL A 90 3.62 1.44 3.03
N SER A 91 2.33 1.31 2.73
CA SER A 91 1.25 1.88 3.53
C SER A 91 0.04 0.95 3.58
N PHE A 92 -0.43 0.57 4.77
CA PHE A 92 -1.77 0.02 4.94
C PHE A 92 -2.82 1.08 4.59
N TYR A 93 -3.90 0.63 3.94
CA TYR A 93 -4.96 1.48 3.41
C TYR A 93 -6.30 0.78 3.63
N ASP A 94 -6.85 0.90 4.83
CA ASP A 94 -8.20 0.46 5.14
C ASP A 94 -8.89 1.41 6.12
N ASP A 95 -10.17 1.12 6.38
CA ASP A 95 -11.04 1.99 7.16
C ASP A 95 -10.48 2.24 8.58
N ASP A 96 -9.87 1.24 9.19
CA ASP A 96 -9.24 1.35 10.51
C ASP A 96 -8.03 2.28 10.46
N VAL A 97 -7.16 2.13 9.46
CA VAL A 97 -6.01 3.01 9.26
C VAL A 97 -6.45 4.46 9.07
N HIS A 98 -7.48 4.70 8.26
CA HIS A 98 -8.03 6.03 8.04
C HIS A 98 -8.63 6.63 9.32
N TYR A 99 -9.42 5.83 10.05
CA TYR A 99 -10.00 6.24 11.32
C TYR A 99 -8.92 6.68 12.32
N TRP A 100 -7.88 5.86 12.51
CA TRP A 100 -6.81 6.15 13.46
C TRP A 100 -5.92 7.33 13.03
N LYS A 101 -5.61 7.46 11.73
CA LYS A 101 -4.91 8.65 11.19
C LYS A 101 -5.72 9.93 11.47
N LEU A 102 -7.03 9.92 11.21
CA LEU A 102 -7.90 11.07 11.46
C LEU A 102 -7.96 11.42 12.95
N TRP A 103 -8.14 10.40 13.80
CA TRP A 103 -8.18 10.59 15.24
C TRP A 103 -6.88 11.20 15.76
N HIS A 104 -5.72 10.64 15.38
CA HIS A 104 -4.41 11.16 15.79
C HIS A 104 -4.22 12.62 15.37
N ASN A 105 -4.59 12.99 14.14
CA ASN A 105 -4.48 14.36 13.65
C ASN A 105 -5.40 15.33 14.43
N ARG A 106 -6.61 14.90 14.80
CA ARG A 106 -7.53 15.72 15.62
C ARG A 106 -6.98 15.93 17.02
N SER A 107 -6.47 14.87 17.65
CA SER A 107 -5.84 14.96 18.97
C SER A 107 -4.66 15.93 18.95
N ALA A 108 -3.78 15.82 17.95
CA ALA A 108 -2.65 16.74 17.77
C ALA A 108 -3.08 18.20 17.51
N ALA A 109 -4.15 18.41 16.72
CA ALA A 109 -4.68 19.75 16.44
C ALA A 109 -5.37 20.39 17.66
N ALA A 110 -6.01 19.58 18.51
CA ALA A 110 -6.63 20.05 19.75
C ALA A 110 -5.61 20.52 20.79
N GLU A 111 -4.37 20.02 20.74
CA GLU A 111 -3.26 20.45 21.59
C GLU A 111 -2.56 21.73 21.09
N ALA A 112 -2.89 22.22 19.88
CA ALA A 112 -2.32 23.46 19.34
C ALA A 112 -3.04 24.71 19.92
N PRO A 113 -2.33 25.77 20.36
CA PRO A 113 -2.93 26.91 21.08
C PRO A 113 -3.90 27.82 20.31
N SER A 114 -4.32 27.47 19.08
CA SER A 114 -5.20 28.30 18.26
C SER A 114 -5.99 27.46 17.25
N ALA A 115 -7.05 26.79 17.71
CA ALA A 115 -8.06 26.19 16.83
C ALA A 115 -9.44 26.21 17.50
N VAL A 116 -9.96 27.41 17.73
CA VAL A 116 -11.39 27.63 18.01
C VAL A 116 -12.08 27.83 16.68
N ASN A 117 -13.07 26.97 16.42
CA ASN A 117 -14.03 26.94 15.31
C ASN A 117 -13.60 26.24 14.00
N ASP A 118 -14.48 25.35 13.53
CA ASP A 118 -14.49 24.62 12.26
C ASP A 118 -13.70 23.29 12.11
N ILE A 119 -13.83 22.37 13.07
CA ILE A 119 -13.52 20.93 12.83
C ILE A 119 -14.83 20.14 12.70
N THR A 120 -15.63 20.47 11.69
CA THR A 120 -16.74 19.60 11.26
C THR A 120 -16.50 19.17 9.82
N CYS A 121 -15.74 18.09 9.66
CA CYS A 121 -15.82 17.26 8.46
C CYS A 121 -16.42 15.91 8.88
N PRO A 122 -17.59 15.54 8.32
CA PRO A 122 -18.25 14.30 8.69
C PRO A 122 -17.31 13.16 8.35
N PHE A 123 -17.25 12.16 9.20
CA PHE A 123 -16.74 10.85 8.84
C PHE A 123 -17.58 10.39 7.64
N SER A 124 -17.13 10.65 6.41
CA SER A 124 -17.80 10.10 5.25
C SER A 124 -17.66 8.60 5.40
N SER A 125 -18.78 7.90 5.51
CA SER A 125 -18.78 6.44 5.50
C SER A 125 -17.80 5.97 4.42
N PRO A 126 -16.88 5.06 4.73
CA PRO A 126 -15.94 4.56 3.74
C PRO A 126 -16.71 4.13 2.49
N ALA A 127 -16.12 4.39 1.32
CA ALA A 127 -16.75 3.96 0.08
C ALA A 127 -17.12 2.48 0.23
N PRO A 128 -18.33 2.06 -0.18
CA PRO A 128 -18.79 0.69 0.05
C PRO A 128 -17.81 -0.38 -0.50
N SER A 129 -16.91 0.01 -1.41
CA SER A 129 -15.82 -0.80 -1.95
C SER A 129 -14.70 -1.17 -0.95
N THR A 130 -14.50 -0.42 0.15
CA THR A 130 -13.41 -0.69 1.13
C THR A 130 -13.87 -1.34 2.42
N LYS A 131 -15.19 -1.36 2.68
CA LYS A 131 -15.75 -1.89 3.93
C LYS A 131 -15.41 -3.37 4.12
N GLY A 132 -14.68 -3.68 5.19
CA GLY A 132 -14.26 -5.05 5.53
C GLY A 132 -13.15 -5.60 4.64
N ARG A 133 -12.47 -4.75 3.86
CA ARG A 133 -11.28 -5.12 3.08
C ARG A 133 -10.06 -4.48 3.70
N HIS A 134 -8.94 -5.19 3.59
CA HIS A 134 -7.64 -4.71 4.05
C HIS A 134 -6.74 -4.53 2.85
N PHE A 135 -6.35 -3.29 2.54
CA PHE A 135 -5.44 -3.04 1.45
C PHE A 135 -4.04 -2.66 1.96
N LEU A 136 -3.05 -3.05 1.18
CA LEU A 136 -1.69 -2.57 1.27
C LEU A 136 -1.34 -1.86 -0.04
N VAL A 137 -0.86 -0.62 0.07
CA VAL A 137 -0.34 0.17 -1.03
C VAL A 137 1.17 0.13 -0.98
N ILE A 138 1.80 -0.26 -2.08
CA ILE A 138 3.26 -0.30 -2.24
C ILE A 138 3.64 0.66 -3.35
N CYS A 139 4.27 1.77 -3.00
CA CYS A 139 4.73 2.75 -3.96
C CYS A 139 6.16 2.41 -4.37
N CYS A 140 6.34 2.05 -5.63
CA CYS A 140 7.63 1.88 -6.27
C CYS A 140 7.95 3.12 -7.13
N GLU A 141 9.16 3.21 -7.68
CA GLU A 141 9.57 4.35 -8.51
C GLU A 141 8.64 4.61 -9.70
N ASN A 142 8.21 3.54 -10.38
CA ASN A 142 7.50 3.63 -11.65
C ASN A 142 6.05 3.15 -11.59
N LYS A 143 5.62 2.58 -10.47
CA LYS A 143 4.24 2.09 -10.28
C LYS A 143 3.85 2.06 -8.82
N ALA A 144 2.55 2.08 -8.55
CA ALA A 144 1.99 1.67 -7.26
C ALA A 144 1.34 0.29 -7.40
N ILE A 145 1.38 -0.50 -6.34
CA ILE A 145 0.70 -1.78 -6.25
C ILE A 145 -0.36 -1.66 -5.17
N PHE A 146 -1.62 -1.85 -5.53
CA PHE A 146 -2.75 -1.97 -4.61
C PHE A 146 -3.02 -3.44 -4.36
N LEU A 147 -2.68 -3.92 -3.17
CA LEU A 147 -2.83 -5.31 -2.78
C LEU A 147 -4.01 -5.46 -1.82
N ASP A 148 -5.00 -6.26 -2.20
CA ASP A 148 -6.07 -6.71 -1.30
C ASP A 148 -5.57 -7.94 -0.51
N LEU A 149 -5.40 -7.78 0.79
CA LEU A 149 -4.91 -8.84 1.70
C LEU A 149 -5.98 -9.89 2.01
N VAL A 150 -7.25 -9.63 1.70
CA VAL A 150 -8.33 -10.61 1.86
C VAL A 150 -8.39 -11.52 0.65
N THR A 151 -8.38 -10.95 -0.56
CA THR A 151 -8.45 -11.73 -1.80
C THR A 151 -7.09 -12.18 -2.33
N MET A 152 -6.00 -11.68 -1.73
CA MET A 152 -4.61 -11.89 -2.17
C MET A 152 -4.34 -11.42 -3.61
N ARG A 153 -5.14 -10.47 -4.10
CA ARG A 153 -5.04 -9.92 -5.46
C ARG A 153 -4.34 -8.57 -5.43
N GLY A 154 -3.35 -8.41 -6.29
CA GLY A 154 -2.64 -7.14 -6.50
C GLY A 154 -2.99 -6.51 -7.84
N ARG A 155 -3.22 -5.21 -7.84
CA ARG A 155 -3.36 -4.38 -9.06
C ARG A 155 -2.19 -3.42 -9.16
N ASP A 156 -1.46 -3.52 -10.26
CA ASP A 156 -0.36 -2.60 -10.57
C ASP A 156 -0.93 -1.39 -11.32
N VAL A 157 -0.66 -0.19 -10.82
CA VAL A 157 -1.04 1.09 -11.45
C VAL A 157 0.24 1.83 -11.83
N PRO A 158 0.54 1.98 -13.13
CA PRO A 158 1.72 2.71 -13.58
C PRO A 158 1.71 4.15 -13.08
N LYS A 159 2.90 4.69 -12.78
CA LYS A 159 3.06 6.07 -12.32
C LYS A 159 2.42 7.09 -13.28
N GLN A 160 2.48 6.85 -14.59
CA GLN A 160 1.83 7.71 -15.58
C GLN A 160 0.31 7.85 -15.37
N GLU A 161 -0.36 6.78 -14.95
CA GLU A 161 -1.81 6.78 -14.68
C GLU A 161 -2.13 7.45 -13.34
N LEU A 162 -1.20 7.46 -12.39
CA LEU A 162 -1.30 8.18 -11.12
C LEU A 162 -1.06 9.68 -11.33
N ASP A 163 0.00 10.05 -12.03
CA ASP A 163 0.36 11.45 -12.28
C ASP A 163 -0.74 12.18 -13.09
N ASN A 164 -1.38 11.50 -14.05
CA ASN A 164 -2.48 12.06 -14.82
C ASN A 164 -3.78 12.22 -14.03
N ASN A 165 -3.97 11.44 -12.97
CA ASN A 165 -5.17 11.44 -12.14
C ASN A 165 -5.02 12.31 -10.88
N LEU A 166 -4.00 13.18 -10.79
CA LEU A 166 -3.70 14.09 -9.67
C LEU A 166 -4.94 14.36 -8.82
N PHE A 167 -5.12 13.51 -7.81
CA PHE A 167 -5.98 13.77 -6.66
C PHE A 167 -5.37 15.01 -6.03
N TYR A 168 -5.95 16.17 -6.34
CA TYR A 168 -5.69 17.50 -5.78
C TYR A 168 -4.53 17.56 -4.77
N GLY A 169 -3.32 17.80 -5.28
CA GLY A 169 -2.24 18.43 -4.51
C GLY A 169 -1.52 17.61 -3.43
N LYS A 170 -1.73 16.31 -3.29
CA LYS A 170 -0.90 15.46 -2.41
C LYS A 170 -0.08 14.47 -3.23
N SER A 171 1.24 14.56 -3.13
CA SER A 171 2.16 13.57 -3.70
C SER A 171 1.69 12.17 -3.28
N TRP A 172 1.54 11.25 -4.25
CA TRP A 172 1.13 9.86 -4.01
C TRP A 172 2.05 9.10 -3.04
N LEU A 173 3.24 9.66 -2.77
CA LEU A 173 4.18 9.24 -1.71
C LEU A 173 3.72 9.60 -0.28
N HIS A 174 2.52 10.15 -0.10
CA HIS A 174 1.94 10.48 1.20
C HIS A 174 0.61 9.77 1.48
N LEU A 175 0.21 8.80 0.66
CA LEU A 175 -0.90 7.88 0.95
C LEU A 175 -0.51 6.90 2.08
#